data_AF-A0A961RKM7-F1
#
_entry.id   AF-A0A961RKM7-F1
#
_cell.length_a   1.000
_cell.length_b   1.000
_cell.length_c   1.000
_cell.angle_alpha   90.00
_cell.angle_beta   90.00
_cell.angle_gamma   90.00
#
_symmetry.space_group_name_H-M   'P 1'
#
loop_
_entity.id
_entity.type
_entity.pdbx_description
1 polymer ?
#
loop_
_entity_poly.entity_id
_entity_poly.type
_entity_poly.pdbx_seq_one_letter_code
_entity_poly.pdbx_strand_id
1 'polypeptide(L)'
;MEGASASDRDQAFFRSLAGEWSGPGEIVAGKYKGTKFVCNFTGEPPASRVGVTLDGTCRVGIFSQKMQASIEKRGRGYRGKFLDGAKGKGLDVVSGNVDGERVVLSLVRNKLRGAMLARLSGKDAMNVTVSVKVDKEMVPVIGISLKRTDASVTGSVRR
;
A
#
# COMPACT_ATOMS: atom_id res chain seq x y z
N MET A 1 20.03 -26.54 -7.72
CA MET A 1 18.67 -26.19 -8.22
C MET A 1 18.02 -25.36 -7.14
N GLU A 2 17.52 -24.16 -7.40
CA GLU A 2 16.27 -23.65 -6.78
C GLU A 2 15.85 -22.33 -7.46
N GLY A 3 15.17 -22.44 -8.59
CA GLY A 3 14.49 -21.31 -9.22
C GLY A 3 13.16 -21.09 -8.50
N ALA A 4 13.15 -20.32 -7.40
CA ALA A 4 11.91 -19.89 -6.78
C ALA A 4 11.02 -19.24 -7.85
N SER A 5 9.82 -19.79 -8.04
CA SER A 5 8.90 -19.34 -9.09
C SER A 5 8.49 -17.90 -8.82
N ALA A 6 8.15 -17.12 -9.86
CA ALA A 6 7.67 -15.75 -9.67
C ALA A 6 6.52 -15.67 -8.65
N SER A 7 5.69 -16.72 -8.57
CA SER A 7 4.62 -16.81 -7.57
C SER A 7 5.09 -16.94 -6.13
N ASP A 8 6.23 -17.59 -5.87
CA ASP A 8 6.76 -17.77 -4.52
C ASP A 8 7.36 -16.45 -4.02
N ARG A 9 8.02 -15.71 -4.91
CA ARG A 9 8.57 -14.37 -4.62
C ARG A 9 7.46 -13.36 -4.33
N ASP A 10 6.40 -13.35 -5.14
CA ASP A 10 5.23 -12.52 -4.89
C ASP A 10 4.61 -12.83 -3.52
N GLN A 11 4.47 -14.12 -3.20
CA GLN A 11 3.90 -14.55 -1.94
C GLN A 11 4.76 -14.11 -0.75
N ALA A 12 6.09 -14.21 -0.85
CA ALA A 12 6.99 -13.71 0.17
C ALA A 12 6.85 -12.19 0.37
N PHE A 13 6.77 -11.41 -0.72
CA PHE A 13 6.53 -9.98 -0.64
C PHE A 13 5.21 -9.65 0.06
N PHE A 14 4.08 -10.22 -0.37
CA PHE A 14 2.80 -9.91 0.25
C PHE A 14 2.71 -10.37 1.71
N ARG A 15 3.34 -11.50 2.07
CA ARG A 15 3.46 -11.93 3.47
C ARG A 15 4.28 -10.94 4.30
N SER A 16 5.32 -10.34 3.74
CA SER A 16 6.11 -9.33 4.46
C SER A 16 5.33 -8.03 4.73
N LEU A 17 4.22 -7.80 4.04
CA LEU A 17 3.31 -6.68 4.32
C LEU A 17 2.34 -6.96 5.48
N ALA A 18 2.22 -8.21 5.92
CA ALA A 18 1.37 -8.55 7.06
C ALA A 18 1.85 -7.86 8.34
N GLY A 19 0.92 -7.51 9.23
CA GLY A 19 1.23 -6.88 10.51
C GLY A 19 0.78 -5.42 10.62
N GLU A 20 1.17 -4.75 11.69
CA GLU A 20 0.78 -3.37 11.95
C GLU A 20 1.82 -2.36 11.47
N TRP A 21 1.34 -1.27 10.86
CA TRP A 21 2.14 -0.21 10.28
C TRP A 21 1.61 1.14 10.70
N SER A 22 2.50 2.04 11.13
CA SER A 22 2.15 3.41 11.49
C SER A 22 3.18 4.40 10.97
N GLY A 23 2.74 5.57 10.52
CA GLY A 23 3.67 6.65 10.22
C GLY A 23 3.08 7.84 9.48
N PRO A 24 3.90 8.89 9.30
CA PRO A 24 3.48 10.12 8.67
C PRO A 24 3.32 9.97 7.16
N GLY A 25 2.38 10.74 6.61
CA GLY A 25 2.27 11.00 5.19
C GLY A 25 2.02 12.48 4.91
N GLU A 26 2.27 12.85 3.66
CA GLU A 26 2.15 14.22 3.18
C GLU A 26 1.57 14.24 1.76
N ILE A 27 0.72 15.22 1.51
CA ILE A 27 0.30 15.57 0.15
C ILE A 27 1.41 16.42 -0.48
N VAL A 28 2.07 15.91 -1.52
CA VAL A 28 3.26 16.54 -2.11
C VAL A 28 2.96 17.43 -3.32
N ALA A 29 1.76 17.30 -3.91
CA ALA A 29 1.35 18.08 -5.08
C ALA A 29 -0.16 18.40 -5.06
N GLY A 30 -0.56 19.39 -5.86
CA GLY A 30 -1.94 19.84 -6.01
C GLY A 30 -2.38 20.87 -4.94
N LYS A 31 -3.67 21.17 -4.92
CA LYS A 31 -4.29 22.20 -4.06
C LYS A 31 -3.99 22.02 -2.57
N TYR A 32 -3.83 20.77 -2.12
CA TYR A 32 -3.64 20.41 -0.72
C TYR A 32 -2.19 20.11 -0.34
N LYS A 33 -1.21 20.53 -1.18
CA LYS A 33 0.21 20.33 -0.93
C LYS A 33 0.62 20.83 0.47
N GLY A 34 1.46 20.06 1.16
CA GLY A 34 1.93 20.34 2.52
C GLY A 34 1.01 19.85 3.62
N THR A 35 -0.17 19.30 3.28
CA THR A 35 -1.05 18.68 4.28
C THR A 35 -0.40 17.41 4.82
N LYS A 36 -0.13 17.40 6.12
CA LYS A 36 0.43 16.25 6.84
C LYS A 36 -0.66 15.45 7.52
N PHE A 37 -0.49 14.14 7.53
CA PHE A 37 -1.37 13.19 8.18
C PHE A 37 -0.58 12.04 8.78
N VAL A 38 -1.18 11.31 9.70
CA VAL A 38 -0.61 10.08 10.26
C VAL A 38 -1.53 8.94 9.91
N CYS A 39 -0.99 7.90 9.30
CA CYS A 39 -1.74 6.70 8.97
C CYS A 39 -1.38 5.55 9.90
N ASN A 40 -2.38 4.73 10.22
CA ASN A 40 -2.23 3.44 10.87
C ASN A 40 -2.90 2.39 9.98
N PHE A 41 -2.19 1.33 9.63
CA PHE A 41 -2.66 0.25 8.78
C PHE A 41 -2.37 -1.10 9.42
N THR A 42 -3.28 -2.04 9.16
CA THR A 42 -3.11 -3.46 9.44
C THR A 42 -3.07 -4.19 8.10
N GLY A 43 -1.96 -4.90 7.86
CA GLY A 43 -1.75 -5.76 6.72
C GLY A 43 -2.18 -7.19 7.02
N GLU A 44 -3.07 -7.73 6.21
CA GLU A 44 -3.60 -9.08 6.35
C GLU A 44 -3.50 -9.83 5.01
N PRO A 45 -2.83 -10.99 4.95
CA PRO A 45 -2.84 -11.83 3.77
C PRO A 45 -4.22 -12.52 3.61
N PRO A 46 -4.77 -12.62 2.40
CA PRO A 46 -6.04 -13.30 2.18
C PRO A 46 -5.88 -14.81 2.36
N ALA A 47 -6.91 -15.46 2.90
CA ALA A 47 -6.84 -16.86 3.38
C ALA A 47 -6.43 -17.90 2.32
N SER A 48 -6.80 -17.71 1.04
CA SER A 48 -6.62 -18.72 -0.01
C SER A 48 -5.94 -18.21 -1.28
N ARG A 49 -5.39 -16.99 -1.25
CA ARG A 49 -4.80 -16.34 -2.44
C ARG A 49 -3.49 -15.65 -2.10
N VAL A 50 -2.66 -15.47 -3.13
CA VAL A 50 -1.48 -14.60 -3.03
C VAL A 50 -1.95 -13.15 -3.11
N GLY A 51 -1.71 -12.36 -2.07
CA GLY A 51 -2.20 -10.98 -1.99
C GLY A 51 -2.06 -10.40 -0.59
N VAL A 52 -2.58 -9.19 -0.40
CA VAL A 52 -2.65 -8.50 0.89
C VAL A 52 -3.83 -7.54 0.93
N THR A 53 -4.41 -7.34 2.10
CA THR A 53 -5.28 -6.21 2.40
C THR A 53 -4.60 -5.34 3.45
N LEU A 54 -4.42 -4.05 3.15
CA LEU A 54 -4.03 -3.01 4.10
C LEU A 54 -5.29 -2.23 4.46
N ASP A 55 -5.83 -2.44 5.66
CA ASP A 55 -6.96 -1.68 6.19
C ASP A 55 -6.51 -0.74 7.29
N GLY A 56 -7.06 0.48 7.34
CA GLY A 56 -6.61 1.43 8.34
C GLY A 56 -7.26 2.79 8.26
N THR A 57 -6.63 3.75 8.93
CA THR A 57 -7.11 5.13 8.99
C THR A 57 -5.96 6.12 8.86
N CYS A 58 -6.18 7.22 8.16
CA CYS A 58 -5.27 8.35 8.09
C CYS A 58 -5.92 9.58 8.74
N ARG A 59 -5.22 10.18 9.70
CA ARG A 59 -5.70 11.29 10.52
C ARG A 59 -5.00 12.60 10.14
N VAL A 60 -5.79 13.65 9.91
CA VAL A 60 -5.35 15.04 9.71
C VAL A 60 -5.94 15.87 10.85
N GLY A 61 -5.10 16.30 11.81
CA GLY A 61 -5.59 17.05 12.97
C GLY A 61 -6.61 16.24 13.76
N ILE A 62 -7.88 16.70 13.81
CA ILE A 62 -8.99 15.99 14.47
C ILE A 62 -9.76 15.04 13.55
N PHE A 63 -9.58 15.14 12.24
CA PHE A 63 -10.32 14.37 11.25
C PHE A 63 -9.62 13.05 10.95
N SER A 64 -10.38 11.96 10.91
CA SER A 64 -9.88 10.64 10.53
C SER A 64 -10.63 10.15 9.30
N GLN A 65 -9.90 9.64 8.31
CA GLN A 65 -10.47 9.01 7.13
C GLN A 65 -10.05 7.55 7.06
N LYS A 66 -11.01 6.67 6.82
CA LYS A 66 -10.73 5.27 6.54
C LYS A 66 -9.98 5.15 5.22
N MET A 67 -8.91 4.36 5.21
CA MET A 67 -8.12 4.09 4.03
C MET A 67 -7.82 2.60 3.93
N GLN A 68 -8.22 2.00 2.81
CA GLN A 68 -8.10 0.57 2.55
C GLN A 68 -7.51 0.31 1.17
N ALA A 69 -6.63 -0.68 1.07
CA ALA A 69 -6.13 -1.23 -0.18
C ALA A 69 -6.17 -2.76 -0.14
N SER A 70 -6.83 -3.42 -1.08
CA SER A 70 -6.79 -4.87 -1.25
C SER A 70 -6.17 -5.23 -2.59
N ILE A 71 -5.30 -6.23 -2.60
CA ILE A 71 -4.57 -6.70 -3.78
C ILE A 71 -4.57 -8.23 -3.74
N GLU A 72 -4.98 -8.84 -4.84
CA GLU A 72 -4.95 -10.30 -5.03
C GLU A 72 -4.37 -10.63 -6.40
N LYS A 73 -3.54 -11.67 -6.44
CA LYS A 73 -3.06 -12.27 -7.68
C LYS A 73 -4.21 -12.94 -8.42
N ARG A 74 -4.32 -12.67 -9.73
CA ARG A 74 -5.30 -13.22 -10.66
C ARG A 74 -4.61 -13.62 -11.95
N GLY A 75 -4.44 -14.93 -12.16
CA GLY A 75 -3.70 -15.45 -13.31
C GLY A 75 -2.27 -14.91 -13.33
N ARG A 76 -1.93 -14.17 -14.40
CA ARG A 76 -0.60 -13.55 -14.59
C ARG A 76 -0.44 -12.14 -14.00
N GLY A 77 -1.49 -11.54 -13.44
CA GLY A 77 -1.46 -10.18 -12.92
C GLY A 77 -2.08 -10.05 -11.54
N TYR A 78 -2.36 -8.82 -11.11
CA TYR A 78 -3.02 -8.51 -9.85
C TYR A 78 -4.27 -7.68 -10.08
N ARG A 79 -5.26 -7.90 -9.22
CA ARG A 79 -6.48 -7.08 -9.13
C ARG A 79 -6.76 -6.71 -7.70
N GLY A 80 -7.59 -5.71 -7.51
CA GLY A 80 -7.82 -5.19 -6.17
C GLY A 80 -8.59 -3.89 -6.16
N LYS A 81 -8.66 -3.27 -4.99
CA LYS A 81 -9.35 -2.01 -4.76
C LYS A 81 -8.51 -1.13 -3.86
N PHE A 82 -8.49 0.16 -4.15
CA PHE A 82 -8.01 1.21 -3.27
C PHE A 82 -9.20 2.09 -2.90
N LEU A 83 -9.37 2.46 -1.63
CA LEU A 83 -10.47 3.28 -1.09
C LEU A 83 -11.87 2.83 -1.58
N ASP A 84 -12.20 1.55 -1.37
CA ASP A 84 -13.46 0.89 -1.81
C ASP A 84 -13.60 0.66 -3.32
N GLY A 85 -12.56 0.98 -4.11
CA GLY A 85 -12.55 0.77 -5.56
C GLY A 85 -13.35 1.82 -6.33
N ALA A 86 -13.39 1.69 -7.66
CA ALA A 86 -13.99 2.69 -8.55
C ALA A 86 -15.50 2.85 -8.37
N LYS A 87 -16.19 1.79 -7.89
CA LYS A 87 -17.61 1.80 -7.52
C LYS A 87 -17.89 2.61 -6.24
N GLY A 88 -16.89 2.76 -5.37
CA GLY A 88 -16.94 3.54 -4.15
C GLY A 88 -16.30 4.92 -4.32
N LYS A 89 -15.46 5.32 -3.37
CA LYS A 89 -14.75 6.62 -3.40
C LYS A 89 -13.34 6.52 -4.00
N GLY A 90 -12.91 5.33 -4.42
CA GLY A 90 -11.52 5.05 -4.72
C GLY A 90 -11.25 4.60 -6.15
N LEU A 91 -10.25 3.75 -6.32
CA LEU A 91 -9.77 3.29 -7.63
C LEU A 91 -9.62 1.77 -7.66
N ASP A 92 -9.88 1.17 -8.82
CA ASP A 92 -9.65 -0.25 -9.02
C ASP A 92 -8.17 -0.48 -9.34
N VAL A 93 -7.58 -1.50 -8.73
CA VAL A 93 -6.26 -2.02 -9.10
C VAL A 93 -6.48 -2.96 -10.29
N VAL A 94 -5.94 -2.59 -11.45
CA VAL A 94 -6.16 -3.34 -12.71
C VAL A 94 -4.94 -4.14 -13.15
N SER A 95 -3.76 -3.77 -12.66
CA SER A 95 -2.49 -4.46 -12.91
C SER A 95 -1.51 -4.16 -11.79
N GLY A 96 -0.47 -4.99 -11.70
CA GLY A 96 0.65 -4.73 -10.82
C GLY A 96 1.85 -5.58 -11.18
N ASN A 97 2.99 -5.22 -10.62
CA ASN A 97 4.24 -5.96 -10.76
C ASN A 97 4.99 -5.89 -9.43
N VAL A 98 5.36 -7.05 -8.91
CA VAL A 98 6.26 -7.18 -7.75
C VAL A 98 7.67 -7.38 -8.30
N ASP A 99 8.60 -6.59 -7.78
CA ASP A 99 10.01 -6.63 -8.15
C ASP A 99 10.86 -6.49 -6.88
N GLY A 100 11.31 -7.62 -6.35
CA GLY A 100 12.06 -7.67 -5.10
C GLY A 100 11.24 -7.10 -3.93
N GLU A 101 11.72 -5.99 -3.36
CA GLU A 101 11.13 -5.33 -2.19
C GLU A 101 10.12 -4.23 -2.56
N ARG A 102 9.71 -4.13 -3.83
CA ARG A 102 8.73 -3.13 -4.28
C ARG A 102 7.60 -3.75 -5.07
N VAL A 103 6.43 -3.13 -4.99
CA VAL A 103 5.29 -3.40 -5.86
C VAL A 103 4.83 -2.10 -6.50
N VAL A 104 4.59 -2.14 -7.81
CA VAL A 104 3.94 -1.07 -8.57
C VAL A 104 2.57 -1.56 -8.98
N LEU A 105 1.53 -0.80 -8.64
CA LEU A 105 0.14 -1.09 -8.95
C LEU A 105 -0.41 0.01 -9.86
N SER A 106 -1.18 -0.37 -10.86
CA SER A 106 -1.91 0.58 -11.71
C SER A 106 -3.34 0.74 -11.21
N LEU A 107 -3.72 1.98 -10.96
CA LEU A 107 -5.02 2.37 -10.40
C LEU A 107 -5.88 3.04 -11.48
N VAL A 108 -7.17 2.71 -11.53
CA VAL A 108 -8.11 3.26 -12.52
C VAL A 108 -9.44 3.61 -11.88
N ARG A 109 -9.99 4.77 -12.24
CA ARG A 109 -11.40 5.11 -12.02
C ARG A 109 -11.91 5.93 -13.19
N ASN A 110 -12.78 5.35 -14.02
CA ASN A 110 -13.25 5.99 -15.26
C ASN A 110 -12.07 6.48 -16.13
N LYS A 111 -11.93 7.80 -16.30
CA LYS A 111 -10.82 8.44 -17.03
C LYS A 111 -9.59 8.70 -16.16
N LEU A 112 -9.71 8.65 -14.84
CA LEU A 112 -8.59 8.83 -13.92
C LEU A 112 -7.68 7.60 -13.96
N ARG A 113 -6.40 7.85 -14.17
CA ARG A 113 -5.34 6.85 -14.14
C ARG A 113 -4.35 7.26 -13.05
N GLY A 114 -3.89 6.28 -12.28
CA GLY A 114 -2.90 6.48 -11.24
C GLY A 114 -2.00 5.27 -11.08
N ALA A 115 -0.99 5.42 -10.24
CA ALA A 115 -0.12 4.34 -9.83
C ALA A 115 0.15 4.43 -8.34
N MET A 116 0.28 3.28 -7.70
CA MET A 116 0.76 3.17 -6.34
C MET A 116 2.05 2.38 -6.34
N LEU A 117 3.10 2.95 -5.76
CA LEU A 117 4.35 2.26 -5.48
C LEU A 117 4.40 2.03 -3.97
N ALA A 118 4.53 0.78 -3.55
CA ALA A 118 4.92 0.45 -2.18
C ALA A 118 6.28 -0.23 -2.21
N ARG A 119 7.20 0.25 -1.37
CA ARG A 119 8.57 -0.27 -1.27
C ARG A 119 8.91 -0.53 0.19
N LEU A 120 9.34 -1.74 0.48
CA LEU A 120 9.94 -2.10 1.75
C LEU A 120 11.41 -1.67 1.78
N SER A 121 11.86 -1.27 2.97
CA SER A 121 13.25 -0.95 3.27
C SER A 121 13.63 -1.78 4.49
N GLY A 122 14.08 -3.00 4.25
CA GLY A 122 14.21 -4.00 5.30
C GLY A 122 12.85 -4.49 5.82
N LYS A 123 12.81 -5.01 7.05
CA LYS A 123 11.63 -5.69 7.62
C LYS A 123 10.60 -4.73 8.23
N ASP A 124 11.03 -3.54 8.62
CA ASP A 124 10.28 -2.67 9.55
C ASP A 124 9.94 -1.29 8.98
N ALA A 125 10.29 -1.01 7.72
CA ALA A 125 10.00 0.25 7.07
C ALA A 125 9.36 0.03 5.69
N MET A 126 8.30 0.79 5.42
CA MET A 126 7.59 0.79 4.15
C MET A 126 7.35 2.21 3.69
N ASN A 127 7.67 2.51 2.43
CA ASN A 127 7.32 3.77 1.80
C ASN A 127 6.25 3.51 0.75
N VAL A 128 5.18 4.31 0.79
CA VAL A 128 4.09 4.28 -0.18
C VAL A 128 4.04 5.61 -0.90
N THR A 129 3.96 5.58 -2.22
CA THR A 129 3.76 6.75 -3.06
C THR A 129 2.56 6.52 -3.97
N VAL A 130 1.60 7.43 -3.93
CA VAL A 130 0.47 7.44 -4.86
C VAL A 130 0.67 8.57 -5.85
N SER A 131 0.61 8.23 -7.13
CA SER A 131 0.74 9.14 -8.25
C SER A 131 -0.51 9.11 -9.11
N VAL A 132 -0.84 10.25 -9.72
CA VAL A 132 -1.94 10.36 -10.68
C VAL A 132 -1.40 10.86 -12.00
N LYS A 133 -2.02 10.42 -13.09
CA LYS A 133 -1.67 10.89 -14.42
C LYS A 133 -2.31 12.25 -14.66
N VAL A 134 -1.48 13.25 -14.92
CA VAL A 134 -1.88 14.59 -15.36
C VAL A 134 -1.30 14.78 -16.76
N ASP A 135 -2.17 15.00 -17.74
CA ASP A 135 -1.81 15.02 -19.17
C ASP A 135 -1.03 13.77 -19.60
N LYS A 136 0.27 13.92 -19.88
CA LYS A 136 1.17 12.85 -20.32
C LYS A 136 2.13 12.39 -19.21
N GLU A 137 2.06 12.98 -18.02
CA GLU A 137 3.03 12.78 -16.95
C GLU A 137 2.38 12.13 -15.71
N MET A 138 3.17 11.35 -14.99
CA MET A 138 2.78 10.78 -13.70
C MET A 138 3.29 11.69 -12.58
N VAL A 139 2.37 12.34 -11.88
CA VAL A 139 2.70 13.27 -10.81
C VAL A 139 2.47 12.59 -9.45
N PRO A 140 3.49 12.46 -8.59
CA PRO A 140 3.30 11.98 -7.23
C PRO A 140 2.45 13.01 -6.47
N VAL A 141 1.39 12.54 -5.81
CA VAL A 141 0.48 13.40 -5.05
C VAL A 141 0.50 13.10 -3.57
N ILE A 142 0.79 11.87 -3.19
CA ILE A 142 0.82 11.43 -1.79
C ILE A 142 2.08 10.60 -1.55
N GLY A 143 2.82 10.93 -0.49
CA GLY A 143 3.89 10.12 0.06
C GLY A 143 3.57 9.71 1.49
N ILE A 144 3.88 8.47 1.86
CA ILE A 144 3.67 7.94 3.21
C ILE A 144 4.90 7.12 3.60
N SER A 145 5.44 7.37 4.79
CA SER A 145 6.51 6.57 5.38
C SER A 145 5.97 5.88 6.61
N LEU A 146 5.93 4.56 6.58
CA LEU A 146 5.37 3.69 7.59
C LEU A 146 6.50 2.92 8.29
N LYS A 147 6.35 2.76 9.59
CA LYS A 147 7.15 1.87 10.43
C LYS A 147 6.27 0.75 10.95
N ARG A 148 6.85 -0.44 11.07
CA ARG A 148 6.20 -1.58 11.69
C ARG A 148 6.05 -1.37 13.19
N THR A 149 4.88 -1.66 13.76
CA THR A 149 4.59 -1.45 15.20
C THR A 149 4.31 -2.73 15.98
N ASP A 150 3.93 -3.81 15.31
CA ASP A 150 3.66 -5.11 15.94
C ASP A 150 4.90 -5.77 16.58
N ALA A 151 6.10 -5.48 16.08
CA ALA A 151 7.36 -5.95 16.64
C ALA A 151 7.71 -5.36 18.03
N SER A 152 7.01 -4.31 18.48
CA SER A 152 7.30 -3.62 19.75
C SER A 152 6.59 -4.19 20.99
N VAL A 153 5.79 -5.26 20.84
CA VAL A 153 5.01 -5.86 21.94
C VAL A 153 5.77 -6.97 22.71
N THR A 154 7.06 -7.19 22.43
CA THR A 154 7.90 -8.12 23.22
C THR A 154 9.15 -7.42 23.76
N GLY A 155 8.98 -6.51 24.71
CA GLY A 155 10.10 -5.77 25.30
C GLY A 155 9.94 -5.29 26.74
N SER A 156 8.85 -5.61 27.44
CA SER A 156 8.63 -5.15 28.81
C SER A 156 8.03 -6.23 29.70
N VAL A 157 8.80 -7.30 29.92
CA VAL A 157 8.81 -7.99 31.21
C VAL A 157 10.24 -7.89 31.72
N ARG A 158 10.51 -6.84 32.51
CA ARG A 158 11.67 -6.86 33.42
C ARG A 158 11.34 -7.89 34.49
N ARG A 159 12.11 -8.98 34.54
CA ARG A 159 12.23 -9.81 35.74
C ARG A 159 13.00 -9.05 36.81
#